data_AF-A0AAW5BVB7-F1
#
_entry.id   AF-A0AAW5BVB7-F1
#
_cell.length_a   1.000
_cell.length_b   1.000
_cell.length_c   1.000
_cell.angle_alpha   90.00
_cell.angle_beta   90.00
_cell.angle_gamma   90.00
#
_symmetry.space_group_name_H-M   'P 1'
#
loop_
_entity.id
_entity.type
_entity.pdbx_description
1 polymer ?
#
loop_
_entity_poly.entity_id
_entity_poly.type
_entity_poly.pdbx_seq_one_letter_code
_entity_poly.pdbx_strand_id
1 'polypeptide(L)'
;MPLILILLLAVFQCSITNYLIMNPDYYQLGPYTWESSEFRSMKLGTMLSGKASIDYDMLTTLMIEHDYDLTGVKDTSYSNGLLLAARPADYRKLRQAYETVMGDLKYFPVPLSSDKGTPDVVYEDGWLEGRSYRTDSESQSQRRHEGCDIMGSKMPRGYYPVVSMGDGTVERIGWLEMGGWRIGIRSPGGAYLYYAHLYGYARDFKEGDQVKAGELLGYMGDTGYGKTEGTTGNFDVHLHLGIYIKTDHMEEMSVNPYWILRYLEKRRLTFTY
;
A
#
# COMPACT_ATOMS: atom_id res chain seq x y z
N MET A 1 -10.10 -59.23 -11.39
CA MET A 1 -10.74 -58.01 -10.84
C MET A 1 -9.85 -57.19 -9.92
N PRO A 2 -9.18 -57.74 -8.87
CA PRO A 2 -8.40 -56.90 -7.95
C PRO A 2 -7.17 -56.24 -8.60
N LEU A 3 -6.50 -56.90 -9.55
CA LEU A 3 -5.31 -56.35 -10.22
C LEU A 3 -5.60 -55.12 -11.09
N ILE A 4 -6.74 -55.11 -11.78
CA ILE A 4 -7.17 -53.99 -12.64
C ILE A 4 -7.50 -52.77 -11.79
N LEU A 5 -8.16 -52.99 -10.64
CA LEU A 5 -8.48 -51.91 -9.71
C LEU A 5 -7.21 -51.27 -9.11
N ILE A 6 -6.21 -52.08 -8.75
CA ILE A 6 -4.92 -51.60 -8.24
C ILE A 6 -4.17 -50.78 -9.30
N LEU A 7 -4.17 -51.23 -10.56
CA LEU A 7 -3.58 -50.48 -11.68
C LEU A 7 -4.27 -49.14 -11.92
N LEU A 8 -5.61 -49.10 -11.87
CA LEU A 8 -6.38 -47.86 -12.01
C LEU A 8 -6.10 -46.90 -10.85
N LEU A 9 -6.02 -47.39 -9.61
CA LEU A 9 -5.64 -46.59 -8.44
C LEU A 9 -4.22 -46.05 -8.55
N ALA A 10 -3.26 -46.83 -9.05
CA ALA A 10 -1.88 -46.38 -9.24
C ALA A 10 -1.77 -45.30 -10.33
N VAL A 11 -2.49 -45.45 -11.44
CA VAL A 11 -2.55 -44.43 -12.51
C VAL A 11 -3.24 -43.16 -12.01
N PHE A 12 -4.34 -43.29 -11.28
CA PHE A 12 -5.06 -42.16 -10.67
C PHE A 12 -4.19 -41.42 -9.67
N GLN A 13 -3.53 -42.16 -8.76
CA GLN A 13 -2.62 -41.58 -7.78
C GLN A 13 -1.44 -40.89 -8.47
N CYS A 14 -0.79 -41.52 -9.45
CA CYS A 14 0.31 -40.91 -10.18
C CYS A 14 -0.15 -39.66 -10.95
N SER A 15 -1.35 -39.70 -11.55
CA SER A 15 -1.91 -38.57 -12.29
C SER A 15 -2.29 -37.41 -11.37
N ILE A 16 -2.94 -37.68 -10.23
CA ILE A 16 -3.27 -36.66 -9.23
C ILE A 16 -2.01 -36.13 -8.57
N THR A 17 -1.06 -36.98 -8.17
CA THR A 17 0.19 -36.52 -7.57
C THR A 17 0.99 -35.69 -8.57
N ASN A 18 1.11 -36.11 -9.84
CA ASN A 18 1.72 -35.30 -10.88
C ASN A 18 0.94 -34.00 -11.12
N TYR A 19 -0.38 -34.04 -11.11
CA TYR A 19 -1.21 -32.84 -11.25
C TYR A 19 -1.01 -31.88 -10.07
N LEU A 20 -1.03 -32.36 -8.83
CA LEU A 20 -0.81 -31.55 -7.62
C LEU A 20 0.63 -31.03 -7.53
N ILE A 21 1.63 -31.83 -7.91
CA ILE A 21 3.04 -31.42 -7.96
C ILE A 21 3.27 -30.38 -9.06
N MET A 22 2.60 -30.53 -10.20
CA MET A 22 2.74 -29.59 -11.30
C MET A 22 1.92 -28.32 -11.07
N ASN A 23 0.84 -28.37 -10.27
CA ASN A 23 -0.11 -27.26 -10.07
C ASN A 23 -0.38 -26.94 -8.58
N PRO A 24 0.62 -26.86 -7.69
CA PRO A 24 0.35 -26.68 -6.26
C PRO A 24 -0.35 -25.34 -5.99
N ASP A 25 0.02 -24.27 -6.72
CA ASP A 25 -0.43 -22.90 -6.43
C ASP A 25 -0.91 -22.11 -7.67
N TYR A 26 -1.10 -22.73 -8.85
CA TYR A 26 -1.51 -21.97 -10.06
C TYR A 26 -2.87 -21.30 -9.97
N TYR A 27 -3.76 -21.79 -9.10
CA TYR A 27 -5.05 -21.14 -8.92
C TYR A 27 -4.92 -19.76 -8.27
N GLN A 28 -3.82 -19.52 -7.57
CA GLN A 28 -3.52 -18.25 -6.90
C GLN A 28 -2.83 -17.26 -7.83
N LEU A 29 -2.31 -17.69 -9.00
CA LEU A 29 -1.65 -16.84 -9.99
C LEU A 29 -2.34 -16.92 -11.36
N GLY A 30 -2.95 -15.81 -11.77
CA GLY A 30 -3.54 -15.62 -13.08
C GLY A 30 -3.45 -14.18 -13.57
N PRO A 31 -4.02 -13.87 -14.74
CA PRO A 31 -3.85 -12.58 -15.42
C PRO A 31 -4.41 -11.38 -14.66
N TYR A 32 -5.38 -11.61 -13.77
CA TYR A 32 -6.05 -10.56 -12.98
C TYR A 32 -5.61 -10.53 -11.51
N THR A 33 -4.67 -11.40 -11.11
CA THR A 33 -4.23 -11.52 -9.72
C THR A 33 -3.69 -10.20 -9.16
N TRP A 34 -2.92 -9.46 -9.94
CA TRP A 34 -2.37 -8.16 -9.56
C TRP A 34 -3.44 -7.06 -9.39
N GLU A 35 -4.70 -7.32 -9.74
CA GLU A 35 -5.85 -6.44 -9.52
C GLU A 35 -6.81 -6.97 -8.43
N SER A 36 -6.48 -8.09 -7.80
CA SER A 36 -7.37 -8.77 -6.86
C SER A 36 -7.44 -8.09 -5.50
N SER A 37 -8.49 -8.38 -4.73
CA SER A 37 -8.63 -7.90 -3.34
C SER A 37 -7.48 -8.37 -2.45
N GLU A 38 -6.99 -9.58 -2.69
CA GLU A 38 -5.93 -10.24 -1.94
C GLU A 38 -4.60 -9.53 -2.17
N PHE A 39 -4.24 -9.24 -3.43
CA PHE A 39 -3.09 -8.40 -3.76
C PHE A 39 -3.21 -7.01 -3.10
N ARG A 40 -4.35 -6.35 -3.29
CA ARG A 40 -4.60 -4.99 -2.76
C ARG A 40 -4.52 -4.92 -1.24
N SER A 41 -4.77 -6.03 -0.52
CA SER A 41 -4.68 -6.08 0.95
C SER A 41 -3.26 -5.92 1.48
N MET A 42 -2.25 -6.19 0.64
CA MET A 42 -0.83 -6.05 0.95
C MET A 42 -0.45 -6.64 2.30
N LYS A 43 -0.95 -7.82 2.69
CA LYS A 43 -0.64 -8.44 3.98
C LYS A 43 0.81 -8.97 4.03
N LEU A 44 1.77 -8.06 4.11
CA LEU A 44 3.21 -8.36 4.05
C LEU A 44 3.77 -8.97 5.34
N GLY A 45 3.02 -8.90 6.44
CA GLY A 45 3.49 -9.33 7.75
C GLY A 45 4.67 -8.52 8.27
N THR A 46 5.40 -9.09 9.23
CA THR A 46 6.56 -8.42 9.86
C THR A 46 7.89 -8.82 9.22
N MET A 47 7.89 -9.85 8.36
CA MET A 47 9.08 -10.41 7.74
C MET A 47 9.89 -9.37 6.96
N LEU A 48 9.22 -8.42 6.30
CA LEU A 48 9.89 -7.36 5.54
C LEU A 48 10.33 -6.18 6.43
N SER A 49 9.77 -6.02 7.63
CA SER A 49 9.93 -4.80 8.43
C SER A 49 11.40 -4.49 8.73
N GLY A 50 11.86 -3.33 8.27
CA GLY A 50 13.22 -2.87 8.47
C GLY A 50 14.30 -3.56 7.61
N LYS A 51 13.94 -4.44 6.65
CA LYS A 51 14.91 -4.94 5.66
C LYS A 51 15.41 -3.78 4.80
N ALA A 52 16.69 -3.78 4.43
CA ALA A 52 17.32 -2.70 3.65
C ALA A 52 16.85 -2.64 2.18
N SER A 53 16.48 -3.79 1.61
CA SER A 53 15.88 -3.91 0.28
C SER A 53 14.88 -5.07 0.29
N ILE A 54 14.02 -5.11 -0.73
CA ILE A 54 13.07 -6.20 -0.95
C ILE A 54 13.59 -7.01 -2.12
N ASP A 55 13.71 -8.32 -1.93
CA ASP A 55 13.80 -9.27 -3.05
C ASP A 55 12.36 -9.46 -3.57
N TYR A 56 12.06 -8.90 -4.73
CA TYR A 56 10.72 -8.96 -5.31
C TYR A 56 10.36 -10.32 -5.85
N ASP A 57 11.32 -11.16 -6.23
CA ASP A 57 11.06 -12.54 -6.61
C ASP A 57 10.67 -13.36 -5.37
N MET A 58 11.41 -13.19 -4.27
CA MET A 58 11.04 -13.76 -2.96
C MET A 58 9.64 -13.31 -2.53
N LEU A 59 9.37 -12.00 -2.54
CA LEU A 59 8.07 -11.47 -2.12
C LEU A 59 6.94 -12.03 -2.98
N THR A 60 7.10 -11.99 -4.30
CA THR A 60 6.06 -12.46 -5.23
C THR A 60 5.77 -13.94 -5.03
N THR A 61 6.82 -14.76 -4.90
CA THR A 61 6.66 -16.20 -4.70
C THR A 61 5.98 -16.52 -3.37
N LEU A 62 6.43 -15.91 -2.26
CA LEU A 62 5.82 -16.17 -0.96
C LEU A 62 4.38 -15.66 -0.90
N MET A 63 4.06 -14.52 -1.52
CA MET A 63 2.67 -14.04 -1.59
C MET A 63 1.79 -15.03 -2.35
N ILE A 64 2.28 -15.66 -3.43
CA ILE A 64 1.53 -16.71 -4.12
C ILE A 64 1.35 -17.92 -3.21
N GLU A 65 2.44 -18.49 -2.69
CA GLU A 65 2.46 -19.73 -1.89
C GLU A 65 1.64 -19.64 -0.58
N HIS A 66 1.45 -18.42 -0.06
CA HIS A 66 0.74 -18.15 1.19
C HIS A 66 -0.58 -17.39 0.99
N ASP A 67 -1.20 -17.49 -0.19
CA ASP A 67 -2.53 -16.92 -0.47
C ASP A 67 -2.62 -15.41 -0.14
N TYR A 68 -1.56 -14.69 -0.48
CA TYR A 68 -1.36 -13.25 -0.28
C TYR A 68 -1.39 -12.79 1.18
N ASP A 69 -1.15 -13.68 2.13
CA ASP A 69 -1.09 -13.39 3.57
C ASP A 69 0.22 -13.89 4.20
N LEU A 70 1.17 -12.98 4.38
CA LEU A 70 2.47 -13.25 5.01
C LEU A 70 2.49 -12.93 6.51
N THR A 71 1.35 -12.65 7.15
CA THR A 71 1.32 -12.21 8.55
C THR A 71 1.85 -13.27 9.53
N GLY A 72 1.69 -14.55 9.20
CA GLY A 72 2.22 -15.69 9.96
C GLY A 72 3.57 -16.22 9.48
N VAL A 73 4.12 -15.69 8.37
CA VAL A 73 5.28 -16.27 7.69
C VAL A 73 6.58 -15.69 8.24
N LYS A 74 7.56 -16.57 8.47
CA LYS A 74 8.89 -16.22 8.99
C LYS A 74 10.04 -16.70 8.11
N ASP A 75 9.81 -17.80 7.39
CA ASP A 75 10.78 -18.33 6.44
C ASP A 75 10.76 -17.48 5.17
N THR A 76 11.95 -17.16 4.67
CA THR A 76 12.15 -16.42 3.42
C THR A 76 12.65 -17.31 2.29
N SER A 77 12.80 -18.62 2.53
CA SER A 77 13.20 -19.59 1.52
C SER A 77 12.08 -19.70 0.48
N TYR A 78 12.45 -19.63 -0.80
CA TYR A 78 11.48 -19.67 -1.90
C TYR A 78 12.06 -20.39 -3.11
N SER A 79 11.17 -20.91 -3.97
CA SER A 79 11.54 -21.49 -5.27
C SER A 79 10.51 -21.09 -6.32
N ASN A 80 10.90 -20.22 -7.25
CA ASN A 80 9.98 -19.68 -8.26
C ASN A 80 10.01 -20.42 -9.60
N GLY A 81 10.87 -21.44 -9.75
CA GLY A 81 11.13 -22.10 -11.04
C GLY A 81 9.88 -22.70 -11.69
N LEU A 82 9.02 -23.36 -10.89
CA LEU A 82 7.77 -23.94 -11.39
C LEU A 82 6.75 -22.86 -11.78
N LEU A 83 6.59 -21.82 -10.94
CA LEU A 83 5.71 -20.69 -11.22
C LEU A 83 6.10 -19.97 -12.52
N LEU A 84 7.39 -19.68 -12.68
CA LEU A 84 7.93 -19.07 -13.89
C LEU A 84 7.79 -19.97 -15.12
N ALA A 85 7.96 -21.29 -14.99
CA ALA A 85 7.83 -22.21 -16.12
C ALA A 85 6.40 -22.25 -16.68
N ALA A 86 5.39 -22.15 -15.83
CA ALA A 86 4.00 -22.37 -16.24
C ALA A 86 3.14 -21.10 -16.38
N ARG A 87 3.48 -20.01 -15.68
CA ARG A 87 2.79 -18.70 -15.76
C ARG A 87 3.80 -17.54 -15.83
N PRO A 88 4.75 -17.53 -16.79
CA PRO A 88 5.84 -16.55 -16.81
C PRO A 88 5.39 -15.10 -16.98
N ALA A 89 4.28 -14.86 -17.69
CA ALA A 89 3.77 -13.51 -17.93
C ALA A 89 3.07 -12.97 -16.67
N ASP A 90 2.17 -13.76 -16.09
CA ASP A 90 1.42 -13.39 -14.88
C ASP A 90 2.35 -13.17 -13.69
N TYR A 91 3.36 -14.04 -13.50
CA TYR A 91 4.36 -13.90 -12.44
C TYR A 91 5.13 -12.59 -12.57
N ARG A 92 5.66 -12.30 -13.77
CA ARG A 92 6.42 -11.05 -14.01
C ARG A 92 5.56 -9.82 -13.81
N LYS A 93 4.27 -9.88 -14.18
CA LYS A 93 3.33 -8.80 -14.00
C LYS A 93 3.05 -8.52 -12.51
N LEU A 94 2.77 -9.57 -11.74
CA LEU A 94 2.56 -9.46 -10.30
C LEU A 94 3.83 -8.95 -9.58
N ARG A 95 5.00 -9.49 -9.94
CA ARG A 95 6.30 -9.02 -9.44
C ARG A 95 6.50 -7.53 -9.72
N GLN A 96 6.24 -7.11 -10.95
CA GLN A 96 6.33 -5.70 -11.33
C GLN A 96 5.35 -4.84 -10.54
N ALA A 97 4.14 -5.33 -10.25
CA ALA A 97 3.17 -4.59 -9.45
C ALA A 97 3.67 -4.34 -8.02
N TYR A 98 4.27 -5.34 -7.35
CA TYR A 98 4.93 -5.14 -6.06
C TYR A 98 6.09 -4.13 -6.12
N GLU A 99 6.88 -4.21 -7.19
CA GLU A 99 8.00 -3.28 -7.43
C GLU A 99 7.50 -1.85 -7.68
N THR A 100 6.43 -1.66 -8.44
CA THR A 100 5.79 -0.35 -8.64
C THR A 100 5.29 0.22 -7.32
N VAL A 101 4.63 -0.58 -6.48
CA VAL A 101 4.08 -0.11 -5.19
C VAL A 101 5.19 0.30 -4.21
N MET A 102 6.27 -0.47 -4.12
CA MET A 102 7.23 -0.36 -3.02
C MET A 102 8.63 0.12 -3.42
N GLY A 103 9.01 0.01 -4.68
CA GLY A 103 10.40 0.13 -5.15
C GLY A 103 11.02 1.51 -4.95
N ASP A 104 10.21 2.56 -5.02
CA ASP A 104 10.66 3.94 -4.87
C ASP A 104 10.55 4.48 -3.44
N LEU A 105 10.01 3.69 -2.50
CA LEU A 105 9.74 4.14 -1.14
C LEU A 105 11.00 4.08 -0.27
N LYS A 106 11.41 5.23 0.25
CA LYS A 106 12.62 5.39 1.07
C LYS A 106 12.31 5.71 2.52
N TYR A 107 11.32 6.55 2.80
CA TYR A 107 11.03 7.05 4.14
C TYR A 107 9.58 6.87 4.54
N PHE A 108 9.35 6.71 5.83
CA PHE A 108 8.03 6.87 6.44
C PHE A 108 7.61 8.36 6.37
N PRO A 109 6.33 8.68 6.14
CA PRO A 109 5.90 10.03 5.75
C PRO A 109 5.88 11.06 6.90
N VAL A 110 6.00 10.63 8.15
CA VAL A 110 6.08 11.53 9.31
C VAL A 110 7.43 11.33 10.02
N PRO A 111 8.32 12.34 10.04
CA PRO A 111 9.57 12.30 10.79
C PRO A 111 9.36 11.96 12.28
N LEU A 112 10.42 11.53 12.96
CA LEU A 112 10.52 11.51 14.42
C LEU A 112 10.89 12.90 14.91
N SER A 113 10.31 13.35 16.02
CA SER A 113 10.81 14.55 16.70
C SER A 113 12.09 14.23 17.48
N SER A 114 13.04 15.17 17.47
CA SER A 114 14.17 15.17 18.38
C SER A 114 13.78 15.56 19.82
N ASP A 115 12.62 16.19 20.02
CA ASP A 115 12.07 16.45 21.35
C ASP A 115 11.42 15.19 21.93
N LYS A 116 11.91 14.74 23.08
CA LYS A 116 11.44 13.54 23.76
C LYS A 116 10.03 13.68 24.34
N GLY A 117 9.54 14.90 24.53
CA GLY A 117 8.20 15.18 25.02
C GLY A 117 7.11 15.01 23.95
N THR A 118 7.50 15.00 22.67
CA THR A 118 6.57 14.94 21.55
C THR A 118 5.92 13.55 21.43
N PRO A 119 4.58 13.45 21.52
CA PRO A 119 3.90 12.20 21.30
C PRO A 119 4.11 11.70 19.87
N ASP A 120 4.40 10.41 19.72
CA ASP A 120 4.49 9.81 18.39
C ASP A 120 3.11 9.62 17.76
N VAL A 121 3.09 9.48 16.43
CA VAL A 121 1.88 9.17 15.66
C VAL A 121 1.45 7.72 15.84
N VAL A 122 0.16 7.46 15.65
CA VAL A 122 -0.44 6.11 15.76
C VAL A 122 -1.22 5.80 14.49
N TYR A 123 -1.20 4.56 14.02
CA TYR A 123 -1.95 4.14 12.84
C TYR A 123 -2.29 2.65 12.95
N GLU A 124 -3.42 2.26 12.36
CA GLU A 124 -3.97 0.91 12.41
C GLU A 124 -4.40 0.45 11.01
N ASP A 125 -4.63 -0.86 10.86
CA ASP A 125 -5.07 -1.43 9.58
C ASP A 125 -6.59 -1.20 9.42
N GLY A 126 -6.95 0.00 8.96
CA GLY A 126 -8.34 0.37 8.68
C GLY A 126 -8.78 0.04 7.25
N TRP A 127 -8.10 -0.88 6.56
CA TRP A 127 -8.33 -1.17 5.14
C TRP A 127 -9.75 -1.68 4.90
N LEU A 128 -10.45 -1.02 3.97
CA LEU A 128 -11.84 -1.28 3.58
C LEU A 128 -12.89 -1.12 4.69
N GLU A 129 -12.53 -0.57 5.86
CA GLU A 129 -13.50 -0.22 6.89
C GLU A 129 -14.51 0.83 6.38
N GLY A 130 -15.74 0.78 6.90
CA GLY A 130 -16.80 1.71 6.48
C GLY A 130 -16.53 3.14 6.95
N ARG A 131 -16.75 4.13 6.07
CA ARG A 131 -16.68 5.56 6.41
C ARG A 131 -18.04 6.23 6.21
N SER A 132 -18.39 7.16 7.10
CA SER A 132 -19.62 7.95 7.00
C SER A 132 -19.32 9.45 6.88
N TYR A 133 -19.82 10.08 5.82
CA TYR A 133 -19.96 11.54 5.70
C TYR A 133 -21.15 11.85 4.81
N ARG A 134 -22.00 12.80 5.21
CA ARG A 134 -23.19 13.19 4.46
C ARG A 134 -22.83 14.29 3.45
N THR A 135 -22.63 13.90 2.20
CA THR A 135 -22.80 14.81 1.06
C THR A 135 -24.27 14.86 0.65
N ASP A 136 -24.66 15.82 -0.16
CA ASP A 136 -26.01 16.04 -0.69
C ASP A 136 -26.42 15.06 -1.82
N SER A 137 -25.56 14.09 -2.14
CA SER A 137 -25.82 13.02 -3.11
C SER A 137 -26.34 11.75 -2.42
N GLU A 138 -27.48 11.23 -2.85
CA GLU A 138 -28.11 9.97 -2.40
C GLU A 138 -27.28 8.69 -2.63
N SER A 139 -26.05 8.77 -3.17
CA SER A 139 -25.14 7.61 -3.29
C SER A 139 -24.47 7.29 -1.95
N GLN A 140 -25.29 6.98 -0.95
CA GLN A 140 -24.90 6.70 0.43
C GLN A 140 -24.56 5.21 0.67
N SER A 141 -24.21 4.44 -0.38
CA SER A 141 -23.82 3.04 -0.20
C SER A 141 -22.30 2.87 -0.07
N GLN A 142 -21.85 2.71 1.17
CA GLN A 142 -20.64 1.95 1.52
C GLN A 142 -19.31 2.46 0.90
N ARG A 143 -18.90 3.71 1.19
CA ARG A 143 -17.51 4.10 0.94
C ARG A 143 -16.59 3.33 1.90
N ARG A 144 -15.71 2.52 1.31
CA ARG A 144 -14.67 1.78 2.02
C ARG A 144 -13.43 2.65 2.17
N HIS A 145 -12.73 2.52 3.28
CA HIS A 145 -11.50 3.25 3.54
C HIS A 145 -10.35 2.66 2.73
N GLU A 146 -10.03 3.29 1.59
CA GLU A 146 -8.97 2.87 0.68
C GLU A 146 -7.68 3.66 0.94
N GLY A 147 -7.09 3.47 2.12
CA GLY A 147 -5.86 4.14 2.55
C GLY A 147 -5.51 3.76 4.00
N CYS A 148 -4.63 4.53 4.63
CA CYS A 148 -4.30 4.41 6.04
C CYS A 148 -4.23 5.79 6.69
N ASP A 149 -4.85 5.93 7.85
CA ASP A 149 -4.80 7.17 8.62
C ASP A 149 -3.67 7.10 9.64
N ILE A 150 -2.79 8.09 9.60
CA ILE A 150 -1.72 8.29 10.58
C ILE A 150 -2.15 9.41 11.52
N MET A 151 -2.60 9.01 12.72
CA MET A 151 -3.21 9.86 13.73
C MET A 151 -2.16 10.67 14.49
N GLY A 152 -2.32 11.99 14.45
CA GLY A 152 -1.55 12.98 15.21
C GLY A 152 -2.40 13.71 16.26
N SER A 153 -3.50 13.11 16.72
CA SER A 153 -4.55 13.77 17.51
C SER A 153 -4.10 14.35 18.86
N LYS A 154 -2.90 14.01 19.33
CA LYS A 154 -2.35 14.51 20.61
C LYS A 154 -1.77 15.91 20.52
N MET A 155 -1.54 16.42 19.31
CA MET A 155 -0.98 17.75 19.06
C MET A 155 -1.91 18.54 18.10
N PRO A 156 -1.86 19.88 18.12
CA PRO A 156 -2.67 20.68 17.21
C PRO A 156 -2.28 20.44 15.75
N ARG A 157 -3.21 20.73 14.83
CA ARG A 157 -2.93 20.79 13.39
C ARG A 157 -1.73 21.70 13.11
N GLY A 158 -0.96 21.38 12.08
CA GLY A 158 0.25 22.12 11.74
C GLY A 158 1.48 21.71 12.55
N TYR A 159 1.34 20.83 13.54
CA TYR A 159 2.45 20.41 14.39
C TYR A 159 3.35 19.34 13.74
N TYR A 160 2.77 18.25 13.23
CA TYR A 160 3.56 17.16 12.65
C TYR A 160 3.98 17.48 11.21
N PRO A 161 5.28 17.44 10.86
CA PRO A 161 5.74 17.56 9.48
C PRO A 161 5.36 16.32 8.67
N VAL A 162 5.04 16.53 7.39
CA VAL A 162 4.76 15.47 6.41
C VAL A 162 5.78 15.56 5.28
N VAL A 163 6.49 14.46 5.03
CA VAL A 163 7.54 14.37 4.01
C VAL A 163 7.16 13.39 2.89
N SER A 164 7.74 13.59 1.70
CA SER A 164 7.58 12.63 0.60
C SER A 164 8.22 11.29 0.95
N MET A 165 7.51 10.19 0.73
CA MET A 165 8.02 8.84 1.01
C MET A 165 9.06 8.40 -0.04
N GLY A 166 8.98 8.94 -1.25
CA GLY A 166 9.86 8.63 -2.38
C GLY A 166 10.21 9.87 -3.19
N ASP A 167 11.13 9.71 -4.14
CA ASP A 167 11.32 10.72 -5.19
C ASP A 167 10.09 10.72 -6.11
N GLY A 168 9.82 11.83 -6.79
CA GLY A 168 8.72 11.86 -7.75
C GLY A 168 8.41 13.23 -8.32
N THR A 169 7.27 13.30 -8.98
CA THR A 169 6.71 14.53 -9.54
C THR A 169 5.36 14.82 -8.88
N VAL A 170 5.11 16.07 -8.52
CA VAL A 170 3.78 16.52 -8.08
C VAL A 170 2.82 16.36 -9.26
N GLU A 171 1.93 15.38 -9.17
CA GLU A 171 0.95 15.10 -10.22
C GLU A 171 -0.37 15.85 -9.97
N ARG A 172 -0.77 16.01 -8.70
CA ARG A 172 -1.96 16.76 -8.29
C ARG A 172 -1.72 17.55 -7.00
N ILE A 173 -2.32 18.73 -6.88
CA ILE A 173 -2.26 19.55 -5.66
C ILE A 173 -3.48 20.46 -5.51
N GLY A 174 -3.85 20.84 -4.27
CA GLY A 174 -4.99 21.72 -3.97
C GLY A 174 -6.09 21.07 -3.13
N TRP A 175 -7.31 21.62 -3.19
CA TRP A 175 -8.44 21.21 -2.37
C TRP A 175 -9.28 20.08 -3.00
N LEU A 176 -9.75 19.15 -2.16
CA LEU A 176 -10.88 18.26 -2.46
C LEU A 176 -11.86 18.28 -1.27
N GLU A 177 -13.16 18.28 -1.53
CA GLU A 177 -14.18 18.29 -0.47
C GLU A 177 -13.94 17.20 0.59
N MET A 178 -13.60 15.98 0.17
CA MET A 178 -13.34 14.87 1.08
C MET A 178 -11.87 14.75 1.50
N GLY A 179 -10.93 15.28 0.73
CA GLY A 179 -9.48 15.13 0.98
C GLY A 179 -8.82 16.32 1.66
N GLY A 180 -9.55 17.44 1.79
CA GLY A 180 -9.00 18.71 2.23
C GLY A 180 -7.89 19.20 1.33
N TRP A 181 -6.87 19.79 1.93
CA TRP A 181 -5.62 20.07 1.24
C TRP A 181 -4.86 18.78 1.02
N ARG A 182 -4.64 18.45 -0.25
CA ARG A 182 -3.95 17.23 -0.66
C ARG A 182 -2.85 17.52 -1.66
N ILE A 183 -1.85 16.65 -1.65
CA ILE A 183 -0.80 16.60 -2.66
C ILE A 183 -0.59 15.15 -3.07
N GLY A 184 -0.51 14.93 -4.38
CA GLY A 184 -0.30 13.63 -5.00
C GLY A 184 1.03 13.60 -5.73
N ILE A 185 1.90 12.65 -5.37
CA ILE A 185 3.23 12.49 -5.96
C ILE A 185 3.26 11.21 -6.78
N ARG A 186 3.60 11.30 -8.06
CA ARG A 186 3.87 10.13 -8.91
C ARG A 186 5.35 9.75 -8.81
N SER A 187 5.62 8.54 -8.34
CA SER A 187 6.97 7.98 -8.26
C SER A 187 7.50 7.60 -9.66
N PRO A 188 8.82 7.51 -9.85
CA PRO A 188 9.42 7.07 -11.13
C PRO A 188 8.92 5.70 -11.62
N GLY A 189 8.72 4.75 -10.70
CA GLY A 189 8.19 3.40 -10.95
C GLY A 189 6.67 3.35 -11.15
N GLY A 190 5.97 4.48 -10.94
CA GLY A 190 4.57 4.65 -11.31
C GLY A 190 3.55 4.62 -10.17
N ALA A 191 3.96 4.48 -8.90
CA ALA A 191 3.04 4.60 -7.77
C ALA A 191 2.60 6.05 -7.57
N TYR A 192 1.32 6.28 -7.33
CA TYR A 192 0.76 7.55 -6.89
C TYR A 192 0.63 7.56 -5.38
N LEU A 193 1.39 8.43 -4.74
CA LEU A 193 1.43 8.63 -3.30
C LEU A 193 0.54 9.83 -2.96
N TYR A 194 -0.58 9.57 -2.31
CA TYR A 194 -1.61 10.55 -2.01
C TYR A 194 -1.54 10.95 -0.54
N TYR A 195 -1.26 12.22 -0.27
CA TYR A 195 -1.19 12.81 1.06
C TYR A 195 -2.36 13.79 1.23
N ALA A 196 -3.26 13.53 2.17
CA ALA A 196 -4.47 14.34 2.39
C ALA A 196 -4.59 14.90 3.81
N HIS A 197 -5.57 15.78 3.99
CA HIS A 197 -5.88 16.47 5.25
C HIS A 197 -4.76 17.38 5.77
N LEU A 198 -3.90 17.90 4.87
CA LEU A 198 -2.81 18.77 5.28
C LEU A 198 -3.35 20.08 5.88
N TYR A 199 -2.68 20.59 6.91
CA TYR A 199 -2.93 21.93 7.43
C TYR A 199 -2.51 23.01 6.43
N GLY A 200 -1.36 22.80 5.79
CA GLY A 200 -0.80 23.67 4.78
C GLY A 200 0.45 23.05 4.14
N TYR A 201 0.82 23.57 2.97
CA TYR A 201 2.01 23.13 2.24
C TYR A 201 3.28 23.82 2.76
N ALA A 202 4.42 23.16 2.62
CA ALA A 202 5.70 23.69 3.08
C ALA A 202 6.25 24.80 2.16
N ARG A 203 5.80 24.83 0.90
CA ARG A 203 6.13 25.83 -0.11
C ARG A 203 5.03 25.90 -1.16
N ASP A 204 5.15 26.84 -2.09
CA ASP A 204 4.25 26.99 -3.23
C ASP A 204 4.51 25.91 -4.30
N PHE A 205 4.11 24.67 -4.01
CA PHE A 205 4.17 23.55 -4.95
C PHE A 205 3.25 23.75 -6.15
N LYS A 206 3.66 23.24 -7.30
CA LYS A 206 2.87 23.22 -8.54
C LYS A 206 2.88 21.83 -9.16
N GLU A 207 1.83 21.49 -9.90
CA GLU A 207 1.85 20.28 -10.75
C GLU A 207 3.07 20.33 -11.69
N GLY A 208 3.81 19.23 -11.78
CA GLY A 208 5.08 19.13 -12.52
C GLY A 208 6.34 19.38 -11.68
N ASP A 209 6.22 19.92 -10.47
CA ASP A 209 7.38 20.11 -9.59
C ASP A 209 8.01 18.76 -9.23
N GLN A 210 9.35 18.73 -9.21
CA GLN A 210 10.10 17.57 -8.74
C GLN A 210 10.19 17.60 -7.22
N VAL A 211 10.00 16.44 -6.59
CA VAL A 211 10.20 16.24 -5.16
C VAL A 211 11.22 15.15 -4.89
N LYS A 212 11.98 15.31 -3.81
CA LYS A 212 12.88 14.26 -3.32
C LYS A 212 12.28 13.52 -2.14
N ALA A 213 12.63 12.25 -1.98
CA ALA A 213 12.29 11.49 -0.80
C ALA A 213 12.81 12.21 0.44
N GLY A 214 11.94 12.42 1.43
CA GLY A 214 12.25 13.17 2.64
C GLY A 214 12.06 14.68 2.52
N GLU A 215 11.73 15.22 1.33
CA GLU A 215 11.36 16.62 1.18
C GLU A 215 10.08 16.91 1.95
N LEU A 216 10.09 18.00 2.73
CA LEU A 216 8.93 18.46 3.47
C LEU A 216 7.85 18.93 2.50
N LEU A 217 6.71 18.24 2.51
CA LEU A 217 5.54 18.55 1.67
C LEU A 217 4.60 19.54 2.37
N GLY A 218 4.50 19.46 3.68
CA GLY A 218 3.61 20.28 4.48
C GLY A 218 3.48 19.78 5.90
N TYR A 219 2.36 20.09 6.52
CA TYR A 219 2.09 19.74 7.89
C TYR A 219 0.75 19.02 8.01
N MET A 220 0.69 18.03 8.89
CA MET A 220 -0.51 17.27 9.18
C MET A 220 -1.61 18.18 9.73
N GLY A 221 -2.86 17.93 9.34
CA GLY A 221 -3.98 18.73 9.78
C GLY A 221 -5.28 17.93 9.87
N ASP A 222 -6.38 18.65 9.74
CA ASP A 222 -7.75 18.16 9.83
C ASP A 222 -8.64 18.86 8.79
N THR A 223 -8.04 19.17 7.64
CA THR A 223 -8.74 19.88 6.56
C THR A 223 -9.55 18.92 5.71
N GLY A 224 -10.76 19.32 5.33
CA GLY A 224 -11.64 18.55 4.47
C GLY A 224 -13.02 18.33 5.07
N TYR A 225 -13.77 17.42 4.45
CA TYR A 225 -15.17 17.14 4.74
C TYR A 225 -15.99 18.44 4.70
N GLY A 226 -15.85 19.20 3.61
CA GLY A 226 -16.58 20.44 3.39
C GLY A 226 -16.41 21.00 1.98
N LYS A 227 -17.49 21.56 1.44
CA LYS A 227 -17.51 22.20 0.11
C LYS A 227 -16.68 23.47 0.05
N THR A 228 -16.58 24.18 1.17
CA THR A 228 -15.78 25.39 1.28
C THR A 228 -14.30 25.02 1.42
N GLU A 229 -13.47 25.57 0.55
CA GLU A 229 -12.02 25.40 0.61
C GLU A 229 -11.48 25.88 1.97
N GLY A 230 -10.57 25.10 2.56
CA GLY A 230 -10.01 25.39 3.87
C GLY A 230 -10.91 25.01 5.06
N THR A 231 -12.00 24.27 4.85
CA THR A 231 -12.80 23.70 5.96
C THR A 231 -11.91 22.85 6.87
N THR A 232 -12.06 23.02 8.19
CA THR A 232 -11.24 22.32 9.19
C THR A 232 -12.07 21.92 10.41
N GLY A 233 -11.56 20.99 11.23
CA GLY A 233 -12.12 20.67 12.54
C GLY A 233 -13.35 19.75 12.52
N ASN A 234 -13.61 19.09 11.38
CA ASN A 234 -14.68 18.10 11.27
C ASN A 234 -14.29 16.71 11.80
N PHE A 235 -13.01 16.49 12.07
CA PHE A 235 -12.41 15.23 12.52
C PHE A 235 -11.04 15.53 13.15
N ASP A 236 -10.45 14.52 13.80
CA ASP A 236 -9.17 14.64 14.49
C ASP A 236 -7.99 14.84 13.52
N VAL A 237 -6.91 15.44 14.02
CA VAL A 237 -5.68 15.66 13.25
C VAL A 237 -5.06 14.33 12.81
N HIS A 238 -4.96 14.12 11.50
CA HIS A 238 -4.33 12.94 10.92
C HIS A 238 -3.82 13.22 9.50
N LEU A 239 -2.89 12.38 9.05
CA LEU A 239 -2.51 12.28 7.64
C LEU A 239 -3.25 11.08 7.06
N HIS A 240 -4.11 11.30 6.07
CA HIS A 240 -4.59 10.20 5.25
C HIS A 240 -3.60 9.92 4.13
N LEU A 241 -3.05 8.70 4.11
CA LEU A 241 -2.15 8.21 3.08
C LEU A 241 -2.90 7.23 2.18
N GLY A 242 -2.87 7.47 0.88
CA GLY A 242 -3.27 6.51 -0.16
C GLY A 242 -2.09 6.13 -1.05
N ILE A 243 -2.09 4.90 -1.54
CA ILE A 243 -1.14 4.44 -2.55
C ILE A 243 -1.96 3.82 -3.68
N TYR A 244 -1.75 4.31 -4.89
CA TYR A 244 -2.49 3.87 -6.07
C TYR A 244 -1.54 3.49 -7.19
N ILE A 245 -1.89 2.45 -7.94
CA ILE A 245 -1.18 2.05 -9.15
C ILE A 245 -2.13 2.05 -10.34
N LYS A 246 -1.61 2.37 -11.51
CA LYS A 246 -2.33 2.19 -12.76
C LYS A 246 -2.27 0.72 -13.17
N THR A 247 -3.41 0.19 -13.57
CA THR A 247 -3.53 -1.18 -14.06
C THR A 247 -4.05 -1.24 -15.50
N ASP A 248 -4.28 -2.45 -16.03
CA ASP A 248 -4.84 -2.60 -17.37
C ASP A 248 -6.29 -2.08 -17.43
N HIS A 249 -7.03 -2.24 -16.32
CA HIS A 249 -8.46 -1.93 -16.25
C HIS A 249 -8.80 -0.73 -15.35
N MET A 250 -7.84 -0.23 -14.56
CA MET A 250 -8.07 0.85 -13.60
C MET A 250 -6.97 1.91 -13.70
N GLU A 251 -7.36 3.18 -13.85
CA GLU A 251 -6.40 4.30 -13.85
C GLU A 251 -5.78 4.51 -12.46
N GLU A 252 -6.56 4.28 -11.40
CA GLU A 252 -6.15 4.40 -10.01
C GLU A 252 -6.73 3.24 -9.20
N MET A 253 -5.94 2.19 -9.00
CA MET A 253 -6.28 1.10 -8.08
C MET A 253 -5.52 1.27 -6.77
N SER A 254 -6.27 1.44 -5.68
CA SER A 254 -5.72 1.56 -4.33
C SER A 254 -5.18 0.23 -3.80
N VAL A 255 -4.08 0.30 -3.07
CA VAL A 255 -3.53 -0.80 -2.27
C VAL A 255 -3.39 -0.37 -0.81
N ASN A 256 -3.42 -1.32 0.12
CA ASN A 256 -3.37 -1.06 1.55
C ASN A 256 -2.00 -0.49 1.99
N PRO A 257 -1.93 0.77 2.44
CA PRO A 257 -0.67 1.35 2.88
C PRO A 257 -0.19 0.85 4.24
N TYR A 258 -1.06 0.24 5.06
CA TYR A 258 -0.73 -0.14 6.45
C TYR A 258 0.56 -0.96 6.55
N TRP A 259 0.64 -2.09 5.82
CA TRP A 259 1.81 -2.97 5.88
C TRP A 259 3.07 -2.34 5.27
N ILE A 260 2.88 -1.41 4.31
CA ILE A 260 3.97 -0.64 3.72
C ILE A 260 4.52 0.38 4.74
N LEU A 261 3.64 1.00 5.53
CA LEU A 261 4.04 1.85 6.66
C LEU A 261 4.82 1.04 7.71
N ARG A 262 4.35 -0.17 8.07
CA ARG A 262 5.08 -1.12 8.95
C ARG A 262 6.47 -1.47 8.41
N TYR A 263 6.62 -1.58 7.09
CA TYR A 263 7.91 -1.78 6.43
C TYR A 263 8.86 -0.58 6.64
N LEU A 264 8.32 0.63 6.55
CA LEU A 264 9.06 1.89 6.61
C LEU A 264 9.25 2.46 8.02
N GLU A 265 8.65 1.88 9.08
CA GLU A 265 8.72 2.39 10.47
C GLU A 265 10.14 2.75 10.92
N LYS A 266 11.14 1.93 10.57
CA LYS A 266 12.55 2.15 10.94
C LYS A 266 13.30 3.13 10.03
N ARG A 267 12.66 3.61 8.96
CA ARG A 267 13.17 4.57 7.98
C ARG A 267 12.50 5.92 8.17
N ARG A 268 12.51 6.42 9.40
CA ARG A 268 12.03 7.76 9.73
C ARG A 268 13.19 8.74 9.79
N LEU A 269 13.02 9.88 9.14
CA LEU A 269 13.90 11.03 9.33
C LEU A 269 13.71 11.60 10.75
N THR A 270 14.69 12.36 11.23
CA THR A 270 14.60 13.06 12.53
C THR A 270 14.58 14.56 12.30
N PHE A 271 13.52 15.22 12.75
CA PHE A 271 13.31 16.67 12.63
C PHE A 271 13.19 17.27 14.03
N THR A 272 13.41 18.58 14.17
CA THR A 272 13.16 19.31 15.41
C THR A 272 11.82 20.03 15.32
N TYR A 273 10.83 19.59 16.10
CA TYR A 273 9.49 20.17 16.23
C TYR A 273 8.81 19.70 17.52
#